data_AF-A0A954ZMM6-F1
#
_entry.id   AF-A0A954ZMM6-F1
#
_cell.length_a   1.000
_cell.length_b   1.000
_cell.length_c   1.000
_cell.angle_alpha   90.00
_cell.angle_beta   90.00
_cell.angle_gamma   90.00
#
_symmetry.space_group_name_H-M   'P 1'
#
loop_
_entity.id
_entity.type
_entity.pdbx_description
1 polymer ?
#
loop_
_entity_poly.entity_id
_entity_poly.type
_entity_poly.pdbx_seq_one_letter_code
_entity_poly.pdbx_strand_id
1 'polypeptide(L)'
;MTASTIFLVACAGLPNARRFEGELPTTVVADWDDIDAAMSRTVKRTETAVVGRTEIGSGEKGSRIRLDMLSVLDDQFWLEFETLESWPSPEGQPIKISIDTGSLLDSSEPFQRAVVGEVRHHLEALAGKGSAPFE
;
A
#
# COMPACT_ATOMS: atom_id res chain seq x y z
N MET A 1 -20.15 -21.59 -27.55
CA MET A 1 -19.67 -21.99 -26.21
C MET A 1 -18.20 -21.66 -26.13
N THR A 2 -17.83 -20.52 -25.56
CA THR A 2 -16.42 -20.12 -25.41
C THR A 2 -15.90 -20.69 -24.10
N ALA A 3 -14.94 -21.60 -24.19
CA ALA A 3 -14.22 -22.11 -23.03
C ALA A 3 -13.30 -21.00 -22.50
N SER A 4 -13.61 -20.50 -21.31
CA SER A 4 -12.68 -19.65 -20.56
C SER A 4 -11.54 -20.53 -20.06
N THR A 5 -10.34 -20.34 -20.61
CA THR A 5 -9.13 -20.99 -20.10
C THR A 5 -8.75 -20.30 -18.80
N ILE A 6 -8.96 -20.97 -17.67
CA ILE A 6 -8.42 -20.56 -16.39
C ILE A 6 -6.94 -20.95 -16.41
N PHE A 7 -6.05 -19.96 -16.50
CA PHE A 7 -4.64 -20.17 -16.22
C PHE A 7 -4.47 -20.26 -14.70
N LEU A 8 -4.44 -21.49 -14.18
CA LEU A 8 -3.92 -21.77 -12.84
C LEU A 8 -2.40 -21.57 -12.86
N VAL A 9 -1.97 -20.35 -12.55
CA VAL A 9 -0.56 -20.10 -12.21
C VAL A 9 -0.34 -20.71 -10.84
N ALA A 10 0.48 -21.76 -10.79
CA ALA A 10 0.90 -22.39 -9.55
C ALA A 10 1.61 -21.33 -8.68
N CYS A 11 0.97 -20.98 -7.57
CA CYS A 11 1.42 -19.91 -6.66
C CYS A 11 2.57 -20.42 -5.80
N ALA A 12 3.77 -19.90 -6.04
CA ALA A 12 4.87 -20.01 -5.09
C ALA A 12 4.59 -18.98 -3.98
N GLY A 13 4.55 -19.41 -2.71
CA GLY A 13 4.38 -18.48 -1.59
C GLY A 13 5.44 -17.36 -1.62
N LEU A 14 5.07 -16.18 -1.09
CA LEU A 14 5.84 -14.93 -1.03
C LEU A 14 7.38 -15.12 -1.00
N PRO A 15 8.08 -15.20 -2.15
CA PRO A 15 9.51 -15.52 -2.10
C PRO A 15 10.32 -14.34 -1.54
N ASN A 16 9.75 -13.12 -1.53
CA ASN A 16 10.52 -11.88 -1.41
C ASN A 16 9.85 -10.74 -0.63
N ALA A 17 8.71 -10.95 0.05
CA ALA A 17 8.10 -9.88 0.84
C ALA A 17 8.80 -9.73 2.20
N ARG A 18 9.28 -8.52 2.51
CA ARG A 18 9.93 -8.22 3.78
C ARG A 18 8.92 -8.26 4.92
N ARG A 19 9.29 -8.95 6.00
CA ARG A 19 8.49 -8.98 7.23
C ARG A 19 8.51 -7.60 7.89
N PHE A 20 7.33 -7.10 8.28
CA PHE A 20 7.19 -5.91 9.13
C PHE A 20 6.96 -6.32 10.59
N GLU A 21 7.87 -5.91 11.46
CA GLU A 21 7.81 -6.19 12.90
C GLU A 21 7.34 -4.98 13.74
N GLY A 22 7.03 -3.86 13.10
CA GLY A 22 6.57 -2.65 13.78
C GLY A 22 5.11 -2.73 14.26
N GLU A 23 4.68 -1.68 14.96
CA GLU A 23 3.28 -1.52 15.37
C GLU A 23 2.42 -1.02 14.20
N LEU A 24 1.14 -1.41 14.21
CA LEU A 24 0.11 -0.92 13.30
C LEU A 24 -0.93 -0.12 14.11
N PRO A 25 -1.42 1.02 13.61
CA PRO A 25 -0.99 1.66 12.36
C PRO A 25 0.46 2.18 12.44
N THR A 26 1.15 2.26 11.30
CA THR A 26 2.53 2.78 11.21
C THR A 26 2.57 4.11 10.48
N THR A 27 3.59 4.94 10.72
CA THR A 27 3.70 6.27 10.11
C THR A 27 4.91 6.36 9.19
N VAL A 28 4.71 6.97 8.03
CA VAL A 28 5.74 7.28 7.03
C VAL A 28 5.66 8.75 6.63
N VAL A 29 6.73 9.25 6.02
CA VAL A 29 6.77 10.58 5.41
C VAL A 29 6.79 10.38 3.90
N ALA A 30 5.77 10.89 3.21
CA ALA A 30 5.57 10.70 1.77
C ALA A 30 4.61 11.76 1.21
N ASP A 31 4.49 11.82 -0.11
CA ASP A 31 3.36 12.45 -0.80
C ASP A 31 2.44 11.39 -1.45
N TRP A 32 1.34 11.84 -2.07
CA TRP A 32 0.40 10.93 -2.73
C TRP A 32 0.98 10.24 -3.97
N ASP A 33 1.85 10.92 -4.71
CA ASP A 33 2.47 10.36 -5.91
C ASP A 33 3.45 9.23 -5.54
N ASP A 34 4.18 9.40 -4.43
CA ASP A 34 5.03 8.37 -3.83
C ASP A 34 4.23 7.14 -3.42
N ILE A 35 3.00 7.30 -2.91
CA ILE A 35 2.11 6.19 -2.57
C ILE A 35 1.73 5.38 -3.80
N ASP A 36 1.27 6.04 -4.88
CA ASP A 36 0.92 5.34 -6.10
C ASP A 36 2.15 4.61 -6.70
N ALA A 37 3.32 5.24 -6.67
CA ALA A 37 4.58 4.62 -7.12
C ALA A 37 5.01 3.42 -6.25
N ALA A 38 4.91 3.54 -4.92
CA ALA A 38 5.22 2.47 -3.97
C ALA A 38 4.25 1.29 -4.11
N MET A 39 2.96 1.56 -4.30
CA MET A 39 1.94 0.55 -4.48
C MET A 39 2.15 -0.24 -5.77
N SER A 40 2.47 0.41 -6.89
CA SER A 40 2.77 -0.27 -8.16
C SER A 40 3.89 -1.33 -8.02
N ARG A 41 4.90 -1.05 -7.20
CA ARG A 41 6.00 -1.98 -6.90
C ARG A 41 5.61 -3.06 -5.91
N THR A 42 4.88 -2.68 -4.88
CA THR A 42 4.41 -3.60 -3.82
C THR A 42 3.53 -4.69 -4.42
N VAL A 43 2.51 -4.32 -5.20
CA VAL A 43 1.58 -5.22 -5.88
C VAL A 43 2.31 -6.31 -6.66
N LYS A 44 3.37 -5.93 -7.39
CA LYS A 44 4.20 -6.88 -8.15
C LYS A 44 5.02 -7.82 -7.26
N ARG A 45 5.52 -7.36 -6.12
CA ARG A 45 6.39 -8.15 -5.23
C ARG A 45 5.64 -9.05 -4.27
N THR A 46 4.44 -8.65 -3.88
CA THR A 46 3.58 -9.41 -2.97
C THR A 46 2.58 -10.29 -3.70
N GLU A 47 2.55 -10.23 -5.04
CA GLU A 47 1.60 -10.96 -5.88
C GLU A 47 0.16 -10.69 -5.41
N THR A 48 -0.15 -9.41 -5.23
CA THR A 48 -1.48 -8.92 -4.87
C THR A 48 -2.09 -8.17 -6.03
N ALA A 49 -3.40 -8.00 -6.00
CA ALA A 49 -4.15 -7.14 -6.90
C ALA A 49 -5.00 -6.17 -6.08
N VAL A 50 -5.11 -4.92 -6.53
CA VAL A 50 -6.09 -3.97 -5.99
C VAL A 50 -7.42 -4.25 -6.69
N VAL A 51 -8.44 -4.60 -5.92
CA VAL A 51 -9.79 -4.95 -6.41
C VAL A 51 -10.84 -3.89 -6.07
N GLY A 52 -10.53 -3.00 -5.13
CA GLY A 52 -11.38 -1.87 -4.75
C GLY A 52 -10.54 -0.67 -4.33
N ARG A 53 -11.06 0.54 -4.54
CA ARG A 53 -10.47 1.81 -4.10
C ARG A 53 -11.58 2.73 -3.60
N THR A 54 -11.45 3.20 -2.37
CA THR A 54 -12.34 4.19 -1.75
C THR A 54 -11.51 5.39 -1.31
N GLU A 55 -11.97 6.59 -1.65
CA GLU A 55 -11.29 7.84 -1.31
C GLU A 55 -12.23 8.74 -0.51
N ILE A 56 -11.71 9.37 0.55
CA ILE A 56 -12.41 10.34 1.38
C ILE A 56 -11.51 11.56 1.54
N GLY A 57 -12.02 12.75 1.23
CA GLY A 57 -11.23 13.98 1.24
C GLY A 57 -10.34 14.12 0.01
N SER A 58 -9.51 15.16 -0.02
CA SER A 58 -8.73 15.56 -1.19
C SER A 58 -7.30 16.01 -0.89
N GLY A 59 -6.83 15.77 0.33
CA GLY A 59 -5.50 16.15 0.80
C GLY A 59 -5.51 16.89 2.12
N GLU A 60 -6.65 17.39 2.59
CA GLU A 60 -6.75 17.92 3.95
C GLU A 60 -6.42 16.85 5.01
N LYS A 61 -5.90 17.27 6.17
CA LYS A 61 -5.68 16.36 7.30
C LYS A 61 -6.90 15.48 7.56
N GLY A 62 -6.69 14.16 7.59
CA GLY A 62 -7.73 13.16 7.75
C GLY A 62 -8.29 12.64 6.42
N SER A 63 -7.78 13.10 5.27
CA SER A 63 -8.07 12.48 3.98
C SER A 63 -7.54 11.05 3.95
N ARG A 64 -8.33 10.14 3.37
CA ARG A 64 -8.07 8.69 3.37
C ARG A 64 -8.17 8.10 1.98
N ILE A 65 -7.28 7.15 1.70
CA ILE A 65 -7.39 6.24 0.57
C ILE A 65 -7.35 4.82 1.12
N ARG A 66 -8.43 4.07 0.90
CA ARG A 66 -8.51 2.66 1.23
C ARG A 66 -8.46 1.83 -0.05
N LEU A 67 -7.56 0.86 -0.07
CA LEU A 67 -7.38 -0.10 -1.15
C LEU A 67 -7.78 -1.48 -0.63
N ASP A 68 -8.79 -2.08 -1.25
CA ASP A 68 -9.13 -3.47 -1.01
C ASP A 68 -8.26 -4.35 -1.91
N MET A 69 -7.61 -5.33 -1.30
CA MET A 69 -6.54 -6.12 -1.92
C MET A 69 -6.85 -7.61 -1.84
N LEU A 70 -6.56 -8.32 -2.93
CA LEU A 70 -6.66 -9.77 -3.06
C LEU A 70 -5.29 -10.34 -3.40
N SER A 71 -4.80 -11.30 -2.60
CA SER A 71 -3.56 -12.04 -2.91
C SER A 71 -3.83 -13.19 -3.88
N VAL A 72 -2.79 -13.68 -4.56
CA VAL A 72 -2.86 -14.93 -5.33
C VAL A 72 -3.16 -16.17 -4.47
N LEU A 73 -2.99 -16.06 -3.15
CA LEU A 73 -3.33 -17.10 -2.17
C LEU A 73 -4.77 -16.97 -1.64
N ASP A 74 -5.58 -16.10 -2.26
CA ASP A 74 -6.98 -15.80 -1.88
C ASP A 74 -7.13 -15.10 -0.51
N ASP A 75 -6.06 -14.46 -0.03
CA ASP A 75 -6.15 -13.57 1.13
C ASP A 75 -6.82 -12.26 0.72
N GLN A 76 -7.88 -11.89 1.45
CA GLN A 76 -8.60 -10.64 1.24
C GLN A 76 -8.41 -9.71 2.44
N PHE A 77 -7.86 -8.54 2.17
CA PHE A 77 -7.53 -7.55 3.18
C PHE A 77 -7.66 -6.14 2.61
N TRP A 78 -7.62 -5.15 3.47
CA TRP A 78 -7.57 -3.76 3.07
C TRP A 78 -6.28 -3.11 3.58
N LEU A 79 -5.82 -2.10 2.84
CA LEU A 79 -4.74 -1.22 3.19
C LEU A 79 -5.28 0.21 3.14
N GLU A 80 -5.10 0.97 4.22
CA GLU A 80 -5.60 2.34 4.32
C GLU A 80 -4.44 3.30 4.56
N PHE A 81 -4.44 4.40 3.80
CA PHE A 81 -3.53 5.52 3.95
C PHE A 81 -4.32 6.71 4.47
N GLU A 82 -3.92 7.29 5.60
CA GLU A 82 -4.53 8.50 6.16
C GLU A 82 -3.50 9.63 6.27
N THR A 83 -3.83 10.79 5.73
CA THR A 83 -3.03 12.01 5.89
C THR A 83 -3.12 12.54 7.32
N LEU A 84 -1.98 12.66 8.00
CA LEU A 84 -1.92 13.21 9.37
C LEU A 84 -1.74 14.73 9.38
N GLU A 85 -1.39 15.29 8.22
CA GLU A 85 -1.15 16.70 7.94
C GLU A 85 -1.75 17.03 6.56
N SER A 86 -2.03 18.31 6.28
CA SER A 86 -2.63 18.70 5.00
C SER A 86 -1.61 18.68 3.85
N TRP A 87 -2.02 18.14 2.70
CA TRP A 87 -1.34 18.12 1.42
C TRP A 87 -2.08 18.97 0.37
N PRO A 88 -1.37 19.73 -0.48
CA PRO A 88 0.06 20.00 -0.40
C PRO A 88 0.41 20.74 0.90
N SER A 89 1.59 20.43 1.46
CA SER A 89 2.08 21.18 2.61
C SER A 89 2.26 22.65 2.21
N PRO A 90 1.94 23.62 3.09
CA PRO A 90 2.21 25.04 2.85
C PRO A 90 3.67 25.33 2.51
N GLU A 91 4.59 24.50 3.01
CA GLU A 91 6.04 24.61 2.81
C GLU A 91 6.55 23.75 1.65
N GLY A 92 5.66 23.07 0.91
CA GLY A 92 6.03 22.18 -0.21
C GLY A 92 6.77 20.91 0.20
N GLN A 93 6.77 20.57 1.49
CA GLN A 93 7.45 19.38 2.02
C GLN A 93 6.54 18.14 2.06
N PRO A 94 7.11 16.92 1.97
CA PRO A 94 6.37 15.68 2.22
C PRO A 94 5.68 15.70 3.58
N ILE A 95 4.54 15.00 3.70
CA ILE A 95 3.71 15.00 4.90
C ILE A 95 3.73 13.64 5.60
N LYS A 96 3.33 13.62 6.87
CA LYS A 96 3.12 12.35 7.59
C LYS A 96 1.85 11.67 7.12
N ILE A 97 1.96 10.39 6.80
CA ILE A 97 0.87 9.51 6.40
C ILE A 97 0.87 8.27 7.30
N SER A 98 -0.30 7.92 7.82
CA SER A 98 -0.54 6.68 8.55
C SER A 98 -0.89 5.58 7.57
N ILE A 99 -0.31 4.40 7.76
CA ILE A 99 -0.62 3.18 7.03
C ILE A 99 -1.26 2.20 8.02
N ASP A 100 -2.48 1.79 7.73
CA ASP A 100 -3.21 0.78 8.50
C ASP A 100 -3.66 -0.37 7.59
N THR A 101 -3.97 -1.52 8.19
CA THR A 101 -4.43 -2.70 7.45
C THR A 101 -5.36 -3.56 8.30
N GLY A 102 -6.24 -4.30 7.64
CA GLY A 102 -7.06 -5.30 8.31
C GLY A 102 -7.60 -6.35 7.35
N SER A 103 -8.13 -7.43 7.91
CA SER A 103 -8.71 -8.54 7.15
C SER A 103 -10.14 -8.25 6.68
N LEU A 104 -10.53 -8.82 5.55
CA LEU A 104 -11.93 -8.86 5.11
C LEU A 104 -12.63 -10.19 5.46
N LEU A 105 -11.88 -11.30 5.56
CA LEU A 105 -12.43 -12.67 5.69
C LEU A 105 -11.77 -13.52 6.80
N ASP A 106 -11.29 -12.89 7.87
CA ASP A 106 -10.58 -13.53 9.00
C ASP A 106 -9.18 -14.11 8.69
N SER A 107 -8.18 -13.35 9.15
CA SER A 107 -6.80 -13.73 9.48
C SER A 107 -5.82 -14.16 8.38
N SER A 108 -5.07 -13.16 7.87
CA SER A 108 -3.69 -13.34 7.40
C SER A 108 -2.81 -12.19 7.88
N GLU A 109 -2.80 -11.93 9.19
CA GLU A 109 -2.00 -10.86 9.81
C GLU A 109 -0.52 -10.89 9.37
N PRO A 110 0.15 -12.06 9.25
CA PRO A 110 1.53 -12.10 8.75
C PRO A 110 1.66 -11.60 7.31
N PHE A 111 0.69 -11.91 6.45
CA PHE A 111 0.66 -11.46 5.06
C PHE A 111 0.42 -9.95 4.98
N GLN A 112 -0.56 -9.45 5.73
CA GLN A 112 -0.89 -8.02 5.82
C GLN A 112 0.32 -7.22 6.28
N ARG A 113 1.00 -7.67 7.33
CA ARG A 113 2.25 -7.07 7.80
C ARG A 113 3.35 -7.12 6.75
N ALA A 114 3.51 -8.21 6.00
CA ALA A 114 4.49 -8.28 4.92
C ALA A 114 4.21 -7.27 3.79
N VAL A 115 2.94 -7.07 3.44
CA VAL A 115 2.53 -6.04 2.47
C VAL A 115 2.82 -4.64 3.00
N VAL A 116 2.45 -4.33 4.24
CA VAL A 116 2.78 -3.03 4.87
C VAL A 116 4.29 -2.80 4.91
N GLY A 117 5.08 -3.84 5.21
CA GLY A 117 6.54 -3.78 5.22
C GLY A 117 7.13 -3.43 3.87
N GLU A 118 6.62 -4.03 2.79
CA GLU A 118 7.03 -3.72 1.42
C GLU A 118 6.63 -2.29 1.01
N VAL A 119 5.40 -1.85 1.31
CA VAL A 119 4.94 -0.48 1.03
C VAL A 119 5.83 0.53 1.76
N ARG A 120 6.01 0.36 3.07
CA ARG A 120 6.84 1.24 3.89
C ARG A 120 8.28 1.29 3.36
N HIS A 121 8.86 0.13 3.02
CA HIS A 121 10.22 0.09 2.47
C HIS A 121 10.34 0.87 1.15
N HIS A 122 9.36 0.75 0.25
CA HIS A 122 9.37 1.51 -1.00
C HIS A 122 9.19 3.01 -0.77
N LEU A 123 8.32 3.42 0.16
CA LEU A 123 8.13 4.83 0.52
C LEU A 123 9.39 5.44 1.14
N GLU A 124 10.04 4.74 2.07
CA GLU A 124 11.33 5.18 2.64
C GLU A 124 12.42 5.31 1.57
N ALA A 125 12.43 4.42 0.57
CA ALA A 125 13.37 4.48 -0.54
C ALA A 125 13.08 5.63 -1.52
N LEU A 126 11.83 6.09 -1.63
CA LEU A 126 11.44 7.26 -2.41
C LEU A 126 11.79 8.55 -1.66
N ALA A 127 11.48 8.65 -0.36
CA ALA A 127 11.82 9.79 0.48
C ALA A 127 13.33 10.09 0.53
N GLY A 128 14.19 9.06 0.44
CA GLY A 128 15.65 9.22 0.38
C GLY A 128 16.21 9.63 -0.99
N LYS A 129 15.42 9.48 -2.05
CA LYS A 129 15.72 10.05 -3.37
C LYS A 129 15.01 11.38 -3.40
N GLY A 130 15.65 12.40 -2.79
CA GLY A 130 15.09 13.74 -2.66
C GLY A 130 14.18 14.05 -3.82
N SER A 131 12.89 14.16 -3.52
CA SER A 131 11.83 14.56 -4.42
C SER A 131 12.21 15.95 -4.90
N ALA A 132 13.08 15.98 -5.91
CA ALA A 132 13.39 17.18 -6.63
C ALA A 132 12.03 17.65 -7.14
N PRO A 133 11.59 18.87 -6.79
CA PRO A 133 10.36 19.40 -7.35
C PRO A 133 10.49 19.27 -8.86
N PHE A 134 9.45 18.76 -9.50
CA PHE A 134 9.34 18.79 -10.94
C PHE A 134 9.57 20.25 -11.38
N GLU A 135 10.74 20.55 -11.95
CA GLU A 135 10.98 21.77 -12.74
C GLU A 135 10.28 21.68 -14.10
#